data_AF-A0A067NW55-F1
#
_entry.id   AF-A0A067NW55-F1
#
_cell.length_a   1.000
_cell.length_b   1.000
_cell.length_c   1.000
_cell.angle_alpha   90.00
_cell.angle_beta   90.00
_cell.angle_gamma   90.00
#
_symmetry.space_group_name_H-M   'P 1'
#
loop_
_entity.id
_entity.type
_entity.pdbx_description
1 polymer ?
#
loop_
_entity_poly.entity_id
_entity_poly.type
_entity_poly.pdbx_seq_one_letter_code
_entity_poly.pdbx_strand_id
1 'polypeptide(L)'
;YSIQIGEKLYNFPSASRAPPEAYFALCYAVPAHVDRSACRYSVSWTVNRESDATEDISPVLGSSFVDVTLRVSVRGAAGTVTAWVPTNLHGST
;
A
#
# COMPACT_ATOMS: atom_id res chain seq x y z
N TYR A 1 -12.12 12.81 -16.16
CA TYR A 1 -13.24 13.74 -15.93
C TYR A 1 -13.28 14.73 -17.08
N SER A 2 -14.46 15.16 -17.55
CA SER A 2 -14.57 16.11 -18.66
C SER A 2 -15.63 17.16 -18.37
N ILE A 3 -15.39 18.39 -18.80
CA ILE A 3 -16.38 19.47 -18.77
C ILE A 3 -16.56 20.04 -20.17
N GLN A 4 -17.80 20.36 -20.51
CA GLN A 4 -18.16 21.04 -21.74
C GLN A 4 -18.34 22.53 -21.43
N ILE A 5 -17.58 23.41 -22.09
CA ILE A 5 -17.77 24.87 -22.03
C ILE A 5 -18.01 25.36 -23.46
N GLY A 6 -19.27 25.69 -23.76
CA GLY A 6 -19.70 25.98 -25.12
C GLY A 6 -19.50 24.76 -26.03
N GLU A 7 -18.82 24.93 -27.16
CA GLU A 7 -18.55 23.85 -28.12
C GLU A 7 -17.26 23.08 -27.83
N LYS A 8 -16.48 23.47 -26.81
CA LYS A 8 -15.18 22.86 -26.51
C LYS A 8 -15.28 21.88 -25.34
N LEU A 9 -14.86 20.63 -25.62
CA LEU A 9 -14.73 19.58 -24.62
C LEU A 9 -13.32 19.62 -24.00
N TYR A 10 -13.25 19.80 -22.69
CA TYR A 10 -12.00 19.74 -21.94
C TYR A 10 -11.90 18.40 -21.24
N ASN A 11 -10.95 17.58 -21.68
CA ASN A 11 -10.63 16.30 -21.05
C ASN A 11 -9.52 16.49 -20.02
N PHE A 12 -9.81 16.12 -18.77
CA PHE A 12 -8.83 16.05 -17.70
C PHE A 12 -8.45 14.58 -17.48
N PRO A 13 -7.34 14.11 -18.11
CA PRO A 13 -6.90 12.71 -18.01
C PRO A 13 -6.36 12.39 -16.60
N SER A 14 -5.86 13.40 -15.90
CA SER A 14 -5.38 13.33 -14.52
C SER A 14 -6.40 13.98 -13.58
N ALA A 15 -7.50 13.30 -13.32
CA ALA A 15 -8.35 13.68 -12.21
C ALA A 15 -7.61 13.36 -10.89
N SER A 16 -7.21 14.40 -10.15
CA SER A 16 -6.74 14.21 -8.78
C SER A 16 -7.91 13.66 -7.94
N ARG A 17 -7.66 12.60 -7.18
CA ARG A 17 -8.65 12.00 -6.29
C ARG A 17 -8.54 12.69 -4.93
N ALA A 18 -9.65 13.24 -4.45
CA ALA A 18 -9.70 13.85 -3.14
C ALA A 18 -9.65 12.75 -2.05
N PRO A 19 -8.87 12.93 -0.97
CA PRO A 19 -8.91 12.03 0.17
C PRO A 19 -10.31 11.88 0.77
N PRO A 20 -10.62 10.74 1.42
CA PRO A 20 -9.76 9.57 1.59
C PRO A 20 -9.79 8.62 0.39
N GLU A 21 -8.63 8.11 -0.02
CA GLU A 21 -8.51 7.04 -1.02
C GLU A 21 -7.76 5.85 -0.41
N ALA A 22 -8.22 4.64 -0.74
CA ALA A 22 -7.54 3.39 -0.39
C ALA A 22 -7.15 2.65 -1.67
N TYR A 23 -5.96 2.04 -1.66
CA TYR A 23 -5.47 1.22 -2.76
C TYR A 23 -5.49 -0.24 -2.34
N PHE A 24 -6.02 -1.10 -3.21
CA PHE A 24 -5.93 -2.54 -3.05
C PHE A 24 -4.83 -3.07 -3.95
N ALA A 25 -3.93 -3.85 -3.38
CA ALA A 25 -2.85 -4.49 -4.11
C ALA A 25 -2.73 -5.95 -3.66
N LEU A 26 -2.28 -6.80 -4.58
CA LEU A 26 -2.02 -8.21 -4.33
C LEU A 26 -0.51 -8.45 -4.43
N CYS A 27 0.06 -9.14 -3.44
CA CYS A 27 1.50 -9.45 -3.38
C CYS A 27 2.39 -8.21 -3.60
N TYR A 28 1.95 -7.05 -3.12
CA TYR A 28 2.70 -5.80 -3.25
C TYR A 28 4.02 -5.87 -2.51
N ALA A 29 5.10 -5.61 -3.24
CA ALA A 29 6.45 -5.53 -2.75
C ALA A 29 7.04 -4.18 -3.13
N VAL A 30 7.75 -3.55 -2.20
CA VAL A 30 8.43 -2.28 -2.44
C VAL A 30 9.71 -2.22 -1.60
N PRO A 31 10.85 -1.80 -2.19
CA PRO A 31 12.08 -1.58 -1.43
C PRO A 31 11.88 -0.63 -0.26
N ALA A 32 12.81 -0.68 0.70
CA ALA A 32 12.80 0.23 1.82
C ALA A 32 12.84 1.70 1.35
N HIS A 33 11.90 2.52 1.83
CA HIS A 33 11.75 3.92 1.48
C HIS A 33 11.14 4.72 2.65
N VAL A 34 11.02 6.03 2.44
CA VAL A 34 10.24 6.94 3.28
C VAL A 34 9.22 7.63 2.38
N ASP A 35 8.03 7.86 2.91
CA ASP A 35 7.00 8.60 2.19
C ASP A 35 7.16 10.10 2.44
N ARG A 36 7.01 10.91 1.40
CA ARG A 36 6.86 12.37 1.53
C ARG A 36 5.40 12.74 1.84
N SER A 37 4.82 12.07 2.83
CA SER A 37 3.44 12.27 3.26
C SER A 37 3.37 13.28 4.40
N ALA A 38 2.33 14.12 4.39
CA ALA A 38 1.99 14.99 5.53
C ALA A 38 1.19 14.25 6.62
N CYS A 39 0.77 13.00 6.37
CA CYS A 39 0.03 12.21 7.34
C CYS A 39 0.93 11.83 8.51
N ARG A 40 0.40 11.96 9.74
CA ARG A 40 1.12 11.55 10.96
C ARG A 40 1.33 10.03 11.02
N TYR A 41 0.37 9.27 10.49
CA TYR A 41 0.42 7.82 10.41
C TYR A 41 -0.11 7.35 9.05
N SER A 42 0.44 6.24 8.59
CA SER A 42 -0.08 5.44 7.47
C SER A 42 -0.56 4.10 8.00
N VAL A 43 -1.51 3.47 7.30
CA VAL A 43 -2.09 2.19 7.68
C VAL A 43 -2.13 1.26 6.48
N SER A 44 -1.85 -0.02 6.71
CA SER A 44 -2.11 -1.10 5.77
C SER A 44 -2.97 -2.17 6.44
N TRP A 45 -3.84 -2.80 5.65
CA TRP A 45 -4.74 -3.84 6.11
C TRP A 45 -4.68 -5.02 5.14
N THR A 46 -4.30 -6.18 5.67
CA THR A 46 -4.37 -7.44 4.93
C THR A 46 -5.79 -7.96 4.99
N VAL A 47 -6.54 -7.82 3.90
CA VAL A 47 -7.95 -8.25 3.84
C VAL A 47 -8.09 -9.76 3.70
N ASN A 48 -7.18 -10.42 2.99
CA ASN A 48 -7.11 -11.86 2.85
C ASN A 48 -5.65 -12.26 2.62
N ARG A 49 -5.30 -13.47 3.05
CA ARG A 49 -4.05 -14.13 2.67
C ARG A 49 -4.27 -15.63 2.70
N GLU A 50 -4.19 -16.23 1.52
CA GLU A 50 -4.19 -17.68 1.35
C GLU A 50 -2.75 -18.10 1.08
N SER A 51 -2.25 -19.05 1.88
CA SER A 51 -1.00 -19.73 1.61
C SER A 51 -1.30 -21.22 1.61
N ASP A 52 -1.03 -21.89 0.50
CA ASP A 52 -1.14 -23.35 0.46
C ASP A 52 -0.12 -23.93 1.44
N ALA A 53 -0.62 -24.55 2.52
CA ALA A 53 0.19 -25.16 3.57
C ALA A 53 1.06 -26.34 3.07
N THR A 54 0.95 -26.69 1.80
CA THR A 54 1.66 -27.78 1.12
C THR A 54 2.92 -27.34 0.38
N GLU A 55 3.15 -26.03 0.20
CA GLU A 55 4.43 -25.54 -0.34
C GLU A 55 5.42 -25.30 0.80
N ASP A 56 6.21 -26.34 1.10
CA ASP A 56 7.23 -26.36 2.16
C ASP A 56 8.24 -25.21 2.06
N ILE A 57 8.39 -24.54 0.91
CA ILE A 57 9.20 -23.33 0.74
C ILE A 57 8.67 -22.49 -0.43
N SER A 58 7.55 -21.76 -0.28
CA SER A 58 7.19 -20.75 -1.28
C SER A 58 7.85 -19.40 -0.94
N PRO A 59 8.62 -18.79 -1.87
CA PRO A 59 9.49 -17.66 -1.58
C PRO A 59 8.65 -16.47 -1.15
N VAL A 60 8.87 -16.00 0.08
CA VAL A 60 8.45 -14.70 0.63
C VAL A 60 7.25 -14.11 -0.13
N LEU A 61 6.08 -14.73 0.05
CA LEU A 61 4.84 -14.20 -0.54
C LEU A 61 4.73 -12.74 -0.07
N GLY A 62 4.60 -11.82 -1.02
CA GLY A 62 4.73 -10.40 -0.76
C GLY A 62 3.71 -9.84 0.23
N SER A 63 3.67 -8.52 0.38
CA SER A 63 2.77 -7.80 1.30
C SER A 63 3.04 -8.05 2.79
N SER A 64 4.24 -8.50 3.17
CA SER A 64 4.67 -8.39 4.57
C SER A 64 5.20 -6.98 4.80
N PHE A 65 4.76 -6.32 5.86
CA PHE A 65 5.28 -5.00 6.23
C PHE A 65 6.65 -5.15 6.89
N VAL A 66 7.58 -4.26 6.54
CA VAL A 66 8.93 -4.22 7.13
C VAL A 66 9.17 -2.85 7.73
N ASP A 67 9.39 -2.78 9.04
CA ASP A 67 9.89 -1.60 9.74
C ASP A 67 11.40 -1.74 9.92
N VAL A 68 12.17 -0.95 9.17
CA VAL A 68 13.63 -1.03 9.18
C VAL A 68 14.20 -0.39 10.44
N THR A 69 13.54 0.64 10.97
CA THR A 69 13.94 1.33 12.19
C THR A 69 13.86 0.40 13.40
N LEU A 70 12.78 -0.39 13.49
CA LEU A 70 12.56 -1.37 14.56
C LEU A 70 13.21 -2.73 14.27
N ARG A 71 13.65 -2.97 13.02
CA ARG A 71 14.15 -4.28 12.54
C ARG A 71 13.11 -5.38 12.71
N VAL A 72 11.85 -5.05 12.42
CA VAL A 72 10.69 -5.95 12.57
C VAL A 72 10.08 -6.19 11.20
N SER A 73 9.69 -7.44 10.95
CA SER A 73 8.84 -7.81 9.81
C SER A 73 7.52 -8.36 10.33
N VAL A 74 6.41 -7.78 9.86
CA VAL A 74 5.05 -8.24 10.13
C VAL A 74 4.56 -9.00 8.91
N ARG A 75 4.53 -10.33 9.02
CA ARG A 75 3.86 -11.18 8.03
C ARG A 75 2.36 -10.98 8.18
N GLY A 76 1.72 -10.40 7.16
CA GLY A 76 0.27 -10.22 7.16
C GLY A 76 -0.44 -11.57 7.20
N ALA A 77 -1.52 -11.67 7.97
CA ALA A 77 -2.57 -12.67 7.86
C ALA A 77 -3.90 -11.94 7.60
N ALA A 78 -4.96 -12.66 7.23
CA ALA A 78 -6.28 -12.05 7.10
C ALA A 78 -6.65 -11.29 8.40
N GLY A 79 -6.96 -10.00 8.29
CA GLY A 79 -7.26 -9.13 9.44
C GLY A 79 -6.04 -8.42 10.05
N THR A 80 -4.80 -8.70 9.63
CA THR A 80 -3.63 -7.96 10.12
C THR A 80 -3.67 -6.50 9.68
N VAL A 81 -3.53 -5.59 10.65
CA VAL A 81 -3.42 -4.15 10.45
C VAL A 81 -2.07 -3.67 10.98
N THR A 82 -1.34 -2.89 10.18
CA THR A 82 -0.13 -2.20 10.64
C THR A 82 -0.35 -0.69 10.52
N ALA A 83 0.12 0.05 11.52
CA ALA A 83 0.15 1.51 11.52
C ALA A 83 1.58 1.98 11.80
N TRP A 84 2.09 2.91 10.99
CA TRP A 84 3.46 3.38 11.11
C TRP A 84 3.57 4.88 10.83
N VAL A 85 4.71 5.47 11.20
CA VAL A 85 5.06 6.84 10.83
C VAL A 85 5.66 6.81 9.42
N PRO A 86 5.02 7.40 8.39
CA PRO A 86 5.44 7.27 6.99
C PRO A 86 6.85 7.80 6.69
N THR A 87 7.34 8.74 7.50
CA THR A 87 8.67 9.32 7.36
C THR A 87 9.78 8.45 7.96
N ASN A 88 9.45 7.35 8.63
CA ASN A 88 10.42 6.35 9.08
C ASN A 88 10.70 5.35 7.95
N LEU A 89 11.89 4.76 7.94
CA LEU A 89 12.30 3.84 6.90
C LEU A 89 11.51 2.53 6.99
N HIS A 90 10.74 2.21 5.95
CA HIS A 90 9.86 1.04 5.91
C HIS A 90 9.77 0.47 4.49
N GLY A 91 9.22 -0.73 4.33
CA GLY A 91 9.04 -1.36 3.03
C GLY A 91 8.02 -2.49 3.05
N SER A 92 7.91 -3.21 1.94
CA SER A 92 7.09 -4.42 1.86
C SER A 92 7.80 -5.49 1.05
N THR A 93 7.76 -6.73 1.51
CA THR A 93 8.31 -7.86 0.75
C THR A 93 7.37 -8.31 -0.34
#